data_AF-A0A368EZK9-F1
#
_entry.id   AF-A0A368EZK9-F1
#
_cell.length_a   1.000
_cell.length_b   1.000
_cell.length_c   1.000
_cell.angle_alpha   90.00
_cell.angle_beta   90.00
_cell.angle_gamma   90.00
#
_symmetry.space_group_name_H-M   'P 1'
#
loop_
_entity.id
_entity.type
_entity.pdbx_description
1 polymer ?
#
loop_
_entity_poly.entity_id
_entity_poly.type
_entity_poly.pdbx_seq_one_letter_code
_entity_poly.pdbx_strand_id
1 'polypeptide(L)'
;RALSGISSFLGGGGGNTPTHAGLPRIPGIPLLPGGIPRNAQGQIDVVNLIGSITRRLSNGTTLADMLPPEQLQTLADNVTDALLPETPTDFDLSKFMGRWFEGINSPRATEQRCVVHHYGGLTKNDKTATFTALKIYREGSEFGPVRYSIGYAFRGGNKDAMLQLHTSESSDAQPFWVYKLGPDGKDPFGNPQYEYAIVSNWVRYPVTVLVRDPDTFKAKYQTEVCVCSSVPVTRR
;
A
#
# COMPACT_ATOMS: atom_id res chain seq x y z
N ARG A 1 -34.54 39.96 38.21
CA ARG A 1 -33.95 38.69 38.70
C ARG A 1 -33.05 38.18 37.57
N ALA A 2 -31.84 38.74 37.42
CA ALA A 2 -30.58 38.38 38.11
C ALA A 2 -30.06 37.00 37.65
N LEU A 3 -29.09 36.96 36.70
CA LEU A 3 -27.62 36.73 36.85
C LEU A 3 -27.30 35.23 36.65
N SER A 4 -26.27 34.71 35.95
CA SER A 4 -24.93 35.14 35.49
C SER A 4 -24.45 34.10 34.43
N GLY A 5 -23.73 34.41 33.33
CA GLY A 5 -22.30 34.78 33.24
C GLY A 5 -21.39 33.53 33.44
N ILE A 6 -20.52 33.10 32.50
CA ILE A 6 -19.09 33.46 32.32
C ILE A 6 -18.57 32.65 31.10
N SER A 7 -18.36 33.25 29.92
CA SER A 7 -17.09 33.72 29.32
C SER A 7 -16.00 32.67 29.01
N SER A 8 -15.59 32.69 27.74
CA SER A 8 -14.33 32.21 27.17
C SER A 8 -13.09 32.57 27.99
N PHE A 9 -12.11 31.66 28.07
CA PHE A 9 -10.73 32.04 28.30
C PHE A 9 -9.76 31.20 27.45
N LEU A 10 -8.98 31.94 26.67
CA LEU A 10 -7.83 31.50 25.90
C LEU A 10 -6.64 31.21 26.82
N GLY A 11 -5.88 30.19 26.46
CA GLY A 11 -4.43 30.07 26.68
C GLY A 11 -3.95 29.06 25.65
N GLY A 12 -3.13 29.37 24.64
CA GLY A 12 -2.10 30.39 24.55
C GLY A 12 -0.75 29.75 24.84
N GLY A 13 -0.09 29.21 23.81
CA GLY A 13 1.25 28.62 23.89
C GLY A 13 1.60 27.90 22.59
N GLY A 14 2.50 28.49 21.80
CA GLY A 14 2.80 28.09 20.42
C GLY A 14 3.61 26.80 20.25
N GLY A 15 3.69 26.35 19.00
CA GLY A 15 4.59 25.28 18.58
C GLY A 15 3.94 24.28 17.63
N ASN A 16 4.16 24.46 16.33
CA ASN A 16 3.81 23.55 15.23
C ASN A 16 3.83 22.06 15.61
N THR A 17 2.65 21.45 15.80
CA THR A 17 2.45 20.00 15.77
C THR A 17 1.07 19.71 15.16
N PRO A 18 0.91 18.75 14.23
CA PRO A 18 -0.39 18.45 13.65
C PRO A 18 -1.31 17.87 14.73
N THR A 19 -2.52 18.41 14.81
CA THR A 19 -3.60 17.90 15.66
C THR A 19 -3.81 16.41 15.40
N HIS A 20 -3.59 15.59 16.43
CA HIS A 20 -3.86 14.16 16.41
C HIS A 20 -5.33 13.92 16.04
N ALA A 21 -5.59 13.34 14.87
CA ALA A 21 -6.89 12.83 14.52
C ALA A 21 -7.24 11.68 15.50
N GLY A 22 -8.08 11.98 16.49
CA GLY A 22 -8.69 10.97 17.33
C GLY A 22 -9.65 10.11 16.51
N LEU A 23 -9.67 8.81 16.80
CA LEU A 23 -10.61 7.85 16.20
C LEU A 23 -12.06 8.34 16.35
N PRO A 24 -12.92 8.16 15.32
CA PRO A 24 -14.36 8.37 15.50
C PRO A 24 -14.89 7.39 16.55
N ARG A 25 -15.48 7.94 17.63
CA ARG A 25 -16.09 7.13 18.69
C ARG A 25 -17.38 6.50 18.17
N ILE A 26 -17.38 5.19 17.97
CA ILE A 26 -18.63 4.43 17.72
C ILE A 26 -19.39 4.35 19.05
N PRO A 27 -20.66 4.81 19.11
CA PRO A 27 -21.45 4.75 20.33
C PRO A 27 -21.58 3.30 20.83
N GLY A 28 -21.19 3.04 22.08
CA GLY A 28 -21.40 1.76 22.77
C GLY A 28 -20.21 0.78 22.81
N ILE A 29 -19.09 1.07 22.15
CA ILE A 29 -17.91 0.18 22.16
C ILE A 29 -16.65 1.00 22.49
N PRO A 30 -16.04 0.85 23.68
CA PRO A 30 -14.75 1.46 23.99
C PRO A 30 -13.65 0.68 23.27
N LEU A 31 -13.41 1.00 21.99
CA LEU A 31 -12.32 0.44 21.18
C LEU A 31 -10.96 0.98 21.64
N LEU A 32 -10.55 0.68 22.87
CA LEU A 32 -9.31 1.08 23.58
C LEU A 32 -9.52 2.29 24.52
N PRO A 33 -9.66 2.06 25.84
CA PRO A 33 -9.67 3.13 26.85
C PRO A 33 -8.41 4.02 26.86
N GLY A 34 -7.36 3.67 26.09
CA GLY A 34 -6.08 4.38 26.03
C GLY A 34 -5.54 4.67 24.63
N GLY A 35 -6.36 4.54 23.57
CA GLY A 35 -5.92 4.76 22.18
C GLY A 35 -5.05 3.62 21.62
N ILE A 36 -4.53 3.81 20.40
CA ILE A 36 -3.64 2.84 19.73
C ILE A 36 -2.39 2.67 20.60
N PRO A 37 -2.10 1.47 21.13
CA PRO A 37 -0.92 1.25 21.94
C PRO A 37 0.31 1.58 21.09
N ARG A 38 1.23 2.36 21.65
CA ARG A 38 2.48 2.76 21.01
C ARG A 38 3.64 2.30 21.89
N ASN A 39 4.73 1.87 21.27
CA ASN A 39 5.95 1.57 21.99
C ASN A 39 6.58 2.87 22.55
N ALA A 40 7.61 2.74 23.39
CA ALA A 40 8.30 3.88 24.01
C ALA A 40 8.90 4.87 22.98
N GLN A 41 8.98 4.48 21.70
CA GLN A 41 9.47 5.27 20.57
C GLN A 41 8.33 5.91 19.75
N GLY A 42 7.08 5.83 20.21
CA GLY A 42 5.93 6.46 19.56
C GLY A 42 5.41 5.75 18.31
N GLN A 43 5.95 4.56 17.99
CA GLN A 43 5.47 3.71 16.89
C GLN A 43 4.33 2.83 17.39
N ILE A 44 3.41 2.46 16.50
CA ILE A 44 2.26 1.61 16.83
C ILE A 44 2.74 0.24 17.29
N ASP A 45 2.32 -0.16 18.48
CA ASP A 45 2.56 -1.47 19.08
C ASP A 45 1.53 -2.47 18.53
N VAL A 46 1.90 -3.05 17.39
CA VAL A 46 1.07 -4.01 16.64
C VAL A 46 0.73 -5.24 17.48
N VAL A 47 1.58 -5.65 18.43
CA VAL A 47 1.37 -6.83 19.27
C VAL A 47 0.26 -6.58 20.29
N ASN A 48 0.30 -5.43 20.96
CA ASN A 48 -0.78 -5.03 21.88
C ASN A 48 -2.08 -4.67 21.14
N LEU A 49 -1.98 -4.13 19.92
CA LEU A 49 -3.15 -3.85 19.08
C LEU A 49 -3.86 -5.13 18.64
N ILE A 50 -3.13 -6.12 18.09
CA ILE A 50 -3.69 -7.43 17.74
C ILE A 50 -4.28 -8.09 19.00
N GLY A 51 -3.55 -8.08 20.11
CA GLY A 51 -4.01 -8.63 21.39
C GLY A 51 -5.33 -8.01 21.89
N SER A 52 -5.59 -6.73 21.58
CA SER A 52 -6.85 -6.05 21.93
C SER A 52 -8.04 -6.46 21.06
N ILE A 53 -7.80 -6.77 19.79
CA ILE A 53 -8.81 -7.23 18.82
C ILE A 53 -9.20 -8.69 19.11
N THR A 54 -8.23 -9.51 19.53
CA THR A 54 -8.45 -10.93 19.87
C THR A 54 -8.89 -11.15 21.31
N ARG A 55 -9.25 -10.11 22.07
CA ARG A 55 -9.73 -10.28 23.46
C ARG A 55 -11.01 -11.12 23.46
N ARG A 56 -10.87 -12.37 23.89
CA ARG A 56 -12.00 -13.20 24.30
C ARG A 56 -12.64 -12.51 25.50
N LEU A 57 -13.93 -12.22 25.41
CA LEU A 57 -14.70 -11.87 26.59
C LEU A 57 -14.80 -13.10 27.49
N SER A 58 -15.02 -12.90 28.78
CA SER A 58 -14.99 -13.93 29.83
C SER A 58 -15.93 -15.15 29.60
N ASN A 59 -16.81 -15.09 28.60
CA ASN A 59 -17.70 -16.18 28.19
C ASN A 59 -17.26 -16.93 26.91
N GLY A 60 -16.03 -16.72 26.43
CA GLY A 60 -15.47 -17.49 25.31
C GLY A 60 -15.90 -17.04 23.90
N THR A 61 -16.80 -16.06 23.80
CA THR A 61 -17.20 -15.40 22.55
C THR A 61 -16.13 -14.43 22.08
N THR A 62 -15.84 -14.44 20.78
CA THR A 62 -14.93 -13.49 20.15
C THR A 62 -15.68 -12.19 19.80
N LEU A 63 -14.95 -11.07 19.66
CA LEU A 63 -15.54 -9.79 19.25
C LEU A 63 -16.22 -9.88 17.87
N ALA A 64 -15.79 -10.83 17.02
CA ALA A 64 -16.40 -11.14 15.73
C ALA A 64 -17.80 -11.76 15.86
N ASP A 65 -18.14 -12.37 17.00
CA ASP A 65 -19.42 -13.03 17.22
C ASP A 65 -20.52 -12.05 17.69
N MET A 66 -20.15 -10.84 18.11
CA MET A 66 -21.08 -9.82 18.64
C MET A 66 -21.23 -8.59 17.75
N LEU A 67 -20.45 -8.49 16.66
CA LEU A 67 -20.48 -7.35 15.76
C LEU A 67 -21.11 -7.74 14.43
N PRO A 68 -22.05 -6.92 13.90
CA PRO A 68 -22.53 -7.12 12.54
C PRO A 68 -21.36 -6.99 11.54
N PRO A 69 -21.37 -7.77 10.46
CA PRO A 69 -20.23 -7.89 9.52
C PRO A 69 -19.79 -6.54 8.94
N GLU A 70 -20.69 -5.57 8.79
CA GLU A 70 -20.36 -4.22 8.30
C GLU A 70 -19.47 -3.42 9.28
N GLN A 71 -19.69 -3.57 10.59
CA GLN A 71 -18.86 -2.91 11.60
C GLN A 71 -17.49 -3.58 11.73
N LEU A 72 -17.42 -4.90 11.49
CA LEU A 72 -16.14 -5.62 11.41
C LEU A 72 -15.32 -5.18 10.20
N GLN A 73 -15.97 -5.01 9.04
CA GLN A 73 -15.30 -4.50 7.84
C GLN A 73 -14.77 -3.08 8.06
N THR A 74 -15.59 -2.19 8.64
CA THR A 74 -15.18 -0.80 8.94
C THR A 74 -14.00 -0.75 9.92
N LEU A 75 -14.01 -1.63 10.93
CA LEU A 75 -12.89 -1.74 11.87
C LEU A 75 -11.62 -2.25 11.19
N ALA A 76 -11.73 -3.28 10.36
CA ALA A 76 -10.60 -3.82 9.60
C ALA A 76 -10.00 -2.78 8.65
N ASP A 77 -10.84 -2.00 7.97
CA ASP A 77 -10.42 -0.93 7.08
C ASP A 77 -9.69 0.19 7.85
N ASN A 78 -10.24 0.65 8.97
CA ASN A 78 -9.61 1.69 9.81
C ASN A 78 -8.26 1.24 10.40
N VAL A 79 -8.15 -0.03 10.82
CA VAL A 79 -6.90 -0.58 11.34
C VAL A 79 -5.86 -0.71 10.22
N THR A 80 -6.29 -1.15 9.05
CA THR A 80 -5.47 -1.27 7.83
C THR A 80 -4.93 0.11 7.42
N ASP A 81 -5.78 1.14 7.39
CA ASP A 81 -5.39 2.52 7.09
C ASP A 81 -4.45 3.13 8.14
N ALA A 82 -4.60 2.78 9.42
CA ALA A 82 -3.72 3.28 10.48
C ALA A 82 -2.32 2.63 10.47
N LEU A 83 -2.21 1.40 9.97
CA LEU A 83 -0.97 0.61 10.03
C LEU A 83 -0.15 0.66 8.74
N LEU A 84 -0.81 0.82 7.60
CA LEU A 84 -0.19 0.66 6.30
C LEU A 84 0.19 2.00 5.68
N PRO A 85 1.18 2.01 4.78
CA PRO A 85 1.57 3.24 4.09
C PRO A 85 0.43 3.76 3.22
N GLU A 86 0.38 5.07 3.09
CA GLU A 86 -0.56 5.73 2.18
C GLU A 86 -0.33 5.25 0.74
N THR A 87 -1.42 4.95 0.06
CA THR A 87 -1.45 4.56 -1.36
C THR A 87 -2.27 5.59 -2.13
N PRO A 88 -2.05 5.76 -3.44
CA PRO A 88 -2.76 6.75 -4.24
C PRO A 88 -4.28 6.53 -4.21
N THR A 89 -5.04 7.59 -3.97
CA THR A 89 -6.51 7.53 -3.88
C THR A 89 -7.18 7.51 -5.26
N ASP A 90 -6.49 7.97 -6.29
CA ASP A 90 -6.94 8.11 -7.69
C ASP A 90 -6.31 7.07 -8.63
N PHE A 91 -5.91 5.92 -8.09
CA PHE A 91 -5.31 4.85 -8.87
C PHE A 91 -6.31 4.20 -9.84
N ASP A 92 -6.08 4.38 -11.14
CA ASP A 92 -6.84 3.76 -12.21
C ASP A 92 -6.10 2.51 -12.73
N LEU A 93 -6.64 1.35 -12.38
CA LEU A 93 -6.18 0.04 -12.87
C LEU A 93 -6.08 -0.03 -14.41
N SER A 94 -6.95 0.68 -15.14
CA SER A 94 -6.96 0.68 -16.60
C SER A 94 -5.69 1.32 -17.16
N LYS A 95 -5.28 2.46 -16.60
CA LYS A 95 -4.02 3.16 -16.95
C LYS A 95 -2.77 2.39 -16.51
N PHE A 96 -2.92 1.46 -15.58
CA PHE A 96 -1.84 0.58 -15.11
C PHE A 96 -1.60 -0.62 -16.04
N MET A 97 -2.54 -0.96 -16.94
CA MET A 97 -2.38 -2.09 -17.86
C MET A 97 -1.32 -1.84 -18.93
N GLY A 98 -0.88 -2.91 -19.59
CA GLY A 98 0.13 -2.88 -20.64
C GLY A 98 1.52 -3.26 -20.15
N ARG A 99 2.55 -2.81 -20.88
CA ARG A 99 3.95 -3.20 -20.67
C ARG A 99 4.65 -2.26 -19.70
N TRP A 100 5.50 -2.84 -18.87
CA TRP A 100 6.34 -2.19 -17.88
C TRP A 100 7.74 -2.79 -17.87
N PHE A 101 8.75 -1.96 -17.68
CA PHE A 101 10.13 -2.37 -17.46
C PHE A 101 10.49 -2.14 -15.99
N GLU A 102 11.33 -3.00 -15.41
CA GLU A 102 11.94 -2.68 -14.11
C GLU A 102 13.07 -1.67 -14.31
N GLY A 103 12.86 -0.42 -13.87
CA GLY A 103 13.86 0.65 -13.99
C GLY A 103 14.83 0.69 -12.81
N ILE A 104 14.30 0.56 -11.59
CA ILE A 104 15.07 0.49 -10.34
C ILE A 104 14.51 -0.68 -9.53
N ASN A 105 15.39 -1.52 -8.99
CA ASN A 105 14.98 -2.59 -8.10
C ASN A 105 15.88 -2.64 -6.87
N SER A 106 15.30 -3.00 -5.72
CA SER A 106 16.09 -3.36 -4.54
C SER A 106 16.84 -4.67 -4.80
N PRO A 107 17.99 -4.90 -4.14
CA PRO A 107 18.74 -6.16 -4.28
C PRO A 107 17.85 -7.39 -4.09
N ARG A 108 17.89 -8.31 -5.04
CA ARG A 108 17.14 -9.57 -5.00
C ARG A 108 18.09 -10.73 -4.79
N ALA A 109 17.59 -11.80 -4.18
CA ALA A 109 18.33 -13.04 -4.04
C ALA A 109 18.55 -13.75 -5.39
N THR A 110 17.70 -13.48 -6.38
CA THR A 110 17.79 -14.05 -7.73
C THR A 110 18.38 -13.05 -8.72
N GLU A 111 19.32 -13.51 -9.54
CA GLU A 111 19.92 -12.70 -10.59
C GLU A 111 19.03 -12.71 -11.84
N GLN A 112 18.08 -11.78 -11.88
CA GLN A 112 17.20 -11.55 -13.03
C GLN A 112 17.57 -10.24 -13.72
N ARG A 113 17.72 -10.27 -15.04
CA ARG A 113 18.09 -9.12 -15.88
C ARG A 113 17.05 -8.88 -16.97
N CYS A 114 17.00 -7.64 -17.47
CA CYS A 114 16.09 -7.21 -18.55
C CYS A 114 14.63 -7.59 -18.27
N VAL A 115 14.16 -7.34 -17.04
CA VAL A 115 12.83 -7.76 -16.59
C VAL A 115 11.76 -6.84 -17.19
N VAL A 116 10.80 -7.47 -17.87
CA VAL A 116 9.63 -6.84 -18.45
C VAL A 116 8.39 -7.49 -17.88
N HIS A 117 7.47 -6.67 -17.39
CA HIS A 117 6.14 -7.10 -16.96
C HIS A 117 5.12 -6.66 -18.00
N HIS A 118 4.16 -7.51 -18.29
CA HIS A 118 3.03 -7.21 -19.15
C HIS A 118 1.74 -7.57 -18.42
N TYR A 119 0.92 -6.56 -18.16
CA TYR A 119 -0.36 -6.70 -17.48
C TYR A 119 -1.49 -6.55 -18.49
N GLY A 120 -2.42 -7.50 -18.51
CA GLY A 120 -3.50 -7.50 -19.50
C GLY A 120 -4.75 -8.23 -19.02
N GLY A 121 -5.78 -8.30 -19.87
CA GLY A 121 -7.02 -9.02 -19.56
C GLY A 121 -7.74 -8.48 -18.32
N LEU A 122 -7.68 -7.17 -18.08
CA LEU A 122 -8.33 -6.54 -16.93
C LEU A 122 -9.83 -6.81 -16.95
N THR A 123 -10.32 -7.45 -15.90
CA THR A 123 -11.73 -7.64 -15.62
C THR A 123 -12.02 -6.94 -14.29
N LYS A 124 -12.77 -5.84 -14.34
CA LYS A 124 -13.11 -5.03 -13.17
C LYS A 124 -14.62 -4.92 -13.00
N ASN A 125 -15.07 -4.99 -11.76
CA ASN A 125 -16.40 -4.57 -11.32
C ASN A 125 -16.25 -3.62 -10.11
N ASP A 126 -17.37 -3.22 -9.50
CA ASP A 126 -17.36 -2.27 -8.38
C ASP A 126 -16.63 -2.75 -7.11
N LYS A 127 -16.42 -4.07 -6.98
CA LYS A 127 -15.87 -4.71 -5.78
C LYS A 127 -14.54 -5.42 -6.01
N THR A 128 -14.32 -5.95 -7.20
CA THR A 128 -13.15 -6.77 -7.53
C THR A 128 -12.56 -6.36 -8.87
N ALA A 129 -11.25 -6.51 -8.99
CA ALA A 129 -10.51 -6.37 -10.24
C ALA A 129 -9.53 -7.53 -10.35
N THR A 130 -9.43 -8.13 -11.53
CA THR A 130 -8.47 -9.19 -11.83
C THR A 130 -7.78 -8.91 -13.16
N PHE A 131 -6.49 -9.26 -13.29
CA PHE A 131 -5.74 -9.14 -14.53
C PHE A 131 -4.66 -10.22 -14.62
N THR A 132 -4.23 -10.54 -15.84
CA THR A 132 -3.13 -11.47 -16.10
C THR A 132 -1.79 -10.75 -16.03
N ALA A 133 -0.78 -11.43 -15.50
CA ALA A 133 0.57 -10.90 -15.37
C ALA A 133 1.55 -11.84 -16.08
N LEU A 134 2.17 -11.35 -17.14
CA LEU A 134 3.26 -12.04 -17.83
C LEU A 134 4.56 -11.32 -17.51
N LYS A 135 5.51 -12.03 -16.89
CA LYS A 135 6.85 -11.53 -16.62
C LYS A 135 7.84 -12.24 -17.53
N ILE A 136 8.67 -11.46 -18.20
CA ILE A 136 9.73 -11.93 -19.11
C ILE A 136 11.05 -11.43 -18.54
N TYR A 137 12.03 -12.31 -18.39
CA TYR A 137 13.34 -11.95 -17.85
C TYR A 137 14.45 -12.83 -18.41
N ARG A 138 15.70 -12.40 -18.24
CA ARG A 138 16.89 -13.20 -18.51
C ARG A 138 17.53 -13.65 -17.21
N GLU A 139 17.93 -14.90 -17.14
CA GLU A 139 18.47 -15.54 -15.94
C GLU A 139 20.01 -15.44 -15.90
N GLY A 140 20.56 -15.01 -14.76
CA GLY A 140 22.00 -14.94 -14.47
C GLY A 140 22.77 -13.80 -15.18
N SER A 141 22.39 -13.44 -16.41
CA SER A 141 23.08 -12.42 -17.19
C SER A 141 22.16 -11.71 -18.18
N GLU A 142 22.58 -10.54 -18.64
CA GLU A 142 21.96 -9.78 -19.74
C GLU A 142 21.94 -10.57 -21.04
N PHE A 143 22.83 -11.55 -21.21
CA PHE A 143 22.88 -12.46 -22.35
C PHE A 143 22.37 -13.87 -22.02
N GLY A 144 21.83 -14.07 -20.82
CA GLY A 144 21.28 -15.34 -20.38
C GLY A 144 20.03 -15.78 -21.16
N PRO A 145 19.58 -17.03 -20.96
CA PRO A 145 18.37 -17.54 -21.58
C PRO A 145 17.15 -16.74 -21.14
N VAL A 146 16.21 -16.55 -22.07
CA VAL A 146 14.93 -15.89 -21.77
C VAL A 146 14.02 -16.88 -21.04
N ARG A 147 13.46 -16.43 -19.92
CA ARG A 147 12.49 -17.14 -19.10
C ARG A 147 11.18 -16.36 -19.05
N TYR A 148 10.11 -17.09 -18.80
CA TYR A 148 8.75 -16.54 -18.71
C TYR A 148 8.13 -17.02 -17.40
N SER A 149 7.49 -16.10 -16.68
CA SER A 149 6.60 -16.41 -15.58
C SER A 149 5.21 -15.89 -15.91
N ILE A 150 4.23 -16.75 -15.70
CA ILE A 150 2.82 -16.43 -15.96
C ILE A 150 2.11 -16.40 -14.61
N GLY A 151 1.24 -15.42 -14.46
CA GLY A 151 0.52 -15.18 -13.24
C GLY A 151 -0.79 -14.47 -13.46
N TYR A 152 -1.49 -14.25 -12.36
CA TYR A 152 -2.68 -13.42 -12.30
C TYR A 152 -2.62 -12.60 -11.02
N ALA A 153 -3.21 -11.42 -11.05
CA ALA A 153 -3.35 -10.57 -9.90
C ALA A 153 -4.81 -10.20 -9.69
N PHE A 154 -5.15 -9.95 -8.43
CA PHE A 154 -6.46 -9.42 -8.06
C PHE A 154 -6.33 -8.34 -7.00
N ARG A 155 -7.34 -7.48 -6.89
CA ARG A 155 -7.46 -6.50 -5.80
C ARG A 155 -7.65 -7.26 -4.48
N GLY A 156 -6.64 -7.19 -3.61
CA GLY A 156 -6.58 -7.90 -2.34
C GLY A 156 -6.99 -7.06 -1.13
N GLY A 157 -7.31 -5.77 -1.30
CA GLY A 157 -7.65 -4.86 -0.21
C GLY A 157 -8.79 -3.89 -0.52
N ASN A 158 -9.09 -3.03 0.45
CA ASN A 158 -10.12 -1.99 0.34
C ASN A 158 -9.74 -0.88 -0.65
N LYS A 159 -8.46 -0.78 -1.07
CA LYS A 159 -7.98 0.18 -2.08
C LYS A 159 -7.63 -0.51 -3.40
N ASP A 160 -7.88 0.18 -4.51
CA ASP A 160 -7.56 -0.33 -5.86
C ASP A 160 -6.05 -0.56 -6.05
N ALA A 161 -5.21 0.16 -5.31
CA ALA A 161 -3.75 0.03 -5.34
C ALA A 161 -3.20 -1.19 -4.58
N MET A 162 -4.04 -1.90 -3.80
CA MET A 162 -3.63 -3.07 -3.02
C MET A 162 -3.90 -4.34 -3.82
N LEU A 163 -2.88 -4.82 -4.52
CA LEU A 163 -2.99 -6.00 -5.38
C LEU A 163 -2.29 -7.20 -4.73
N GLN A 164 -2.77 -8.38 -5.09
CA GLN A 164 -2.20 -9.66 -4.71
C GLN A 164 -1.88 -10.45 -5.97
N LEU A 165 -0.61 -10.78 -6.16
CA LEU A 165 -0.07 -11.40 -7.36
C LEU A 165 0.26 -12.87 -7.10
N HIS A 166 -0.24 -13.75 -7.95
CA HIS A 166 0.12 -15.15 -8.01
C HIS A 166 0.95 -15.39 -9.27
N THR A 167 2.10 -16.03 -9.14
CA THR A 167 3.01 -16.28 -10.26
C THR A 167 3.42 -17.74 -10.32
N SER A 168 3.86 -18.21 -11.48
CA SER A 168 4.42 -19.56 -11.62
C SER A 168 5.79 -19.72 -10.97
N GLU A 169 6.44 -18.64 -10.51
CA GLU A 169 7.76 -18.67 -9.86
C GLU A 169 7.66 -19.02 -8.37
N SER A 170 6.50 -18.85 -7.74
CA SER A 170 6.30 -19.09 -6.31
C SER A 170 4.93 -19.70 -6.04
N SER A 171 4.86 -20.65 -5.09
CA SER A 171 3.60 -21.18 -4.60
C SER A 171 2.77 -20.14 -3.85
N ASP A 172 3.43 -19.12 -3.29
CA ASP A 172 2.82 -18.19 -2.35
C ASP A 172 2.34 -16.94 -3.07
N ALA A 173 1.19 -16.44 -2.64
CA ALA A 173 0.65 -15.19 -3.12
C ALA A 173 1.50 -14.02 -2.61
N GLN A 174 1.93 -13.14 -3.51
CA GLN A 174 2.80 -12.03 -3.18
C GLN A 174 2.01 -10.72 -3.18
N PRO A 175 2.01 -9.96 -2.07
CA PRO A 175 1.42 -8.62 -2.03
C PRO A 175 2.20 -7.67 -2.94
N PHE A 176 1.48 -7.01 -3.83
CA PHE A 176 2.00 -6.12 -4.87
C PHE A 176 1.24 -4.79 -4.82
N TRP A 177 1.74 -3.84 -4.03
CA TRP A 177 1.02 -2.60 -3.75
C TRP A 177 1.67 -1.42 -4.47
N VAL A 178 0.83 -0.54 -5.01
CA VAL A 178 1.26 0.68 -5.68
C VAL A 178 1.29 1.83 -4.68
N TYR A 179 2.47 2.40 -4.46
CA TYR A 179 2.66 3.46 -3.46
C TYR A 179 2.80 4.86 -4.06
N LYS A 180 3.37 4.96 -5.27
CA LYS A 180 3.50 6.24 -5.98
C LYS A 180 3.31 6.01 -7.48
N LEU A 181 2.69 6.97 -8.12
CA LEU A 181 2.48 7.00 -9.57
C LEU A 181 3.23 8.19 -10.16
N GLY A 182 3.74 8.00 -11.36
CA GLY A 182 4.22 9.08 -12.21
C GLY A 182 3.05 9.84 -12.85
N PRO A 183 3.38 10.91 -13.60
CA PRO A 183 2.37 11.66 -14.33
C PRO A 183 1.68 10.80 -15.39
N ASP A 184 0.50 11.26 -15.81
CA ASP A 184 -0.22 10.70 -16.95
C ASP A 184 0.54 11.03 -18.24
N GLY A 185 1.08 9.99 -18.86
CA GLY A 185 1.58 9.99 -20.23
C GLY A 185 0.53 9.45 -21.20
N LYS A 186 0.95 9.26 -22.45
CA LYS A 186 0.14 8.60 -23.49
C LYS A 186 0.87 7.39 -24.05
N ASP A 187 0.12 6.35 -24.37
CA ASP A 187 0.64 5.22 -25.13
C ASP A 187 0.83 5.60 -26.62
N PRO A 188 1.47 4.75 -27.44
CA PRO A 188 1.62 4.99 -28.87
C PRO A 188 0.30 5.14 -29.64
N PHE A 189 -0.82 4.74 -29.05
CA PHE A 189 -2.17 4.82 -29.61
C PHE A 189 -2.96 6.03 -29.07
N GLY A 190 -2.35 6.85 -28.20
CA GLY A 190 -2.94 8.05 -27.61
C GLY A 190 -3.77 7.82 -26.34
N ASN A 191 -3.82 6.60 -25.79
CA ASN A 191 -4.54 6.30 -24.56
C ASN A 191 -3.75 6.78 -23.33
N PRO A 192 -4.42 7.28 -22.28
CA PRO A 192 -3.75 7.70 -21.06
C PRO A 192 -3.12 6.51 -20.34
N GLN A 193 -1.88 6.66 -19.89
CA GLN A 193 -1.14 5.67 -19.12
C GLN A 193 -0.20 6.33 -18.12
N TYR A 194 0.06 5.70 -16.99
CA TYR A 194 1.08 6.20 -16.05
C TYR A 194 2.49 5.99 -16.63
N GLU A 195 3.38 6.98 -16.51
CA GLU A 195 4.77 6.88 -17.02
C GLU A 195 5.68 6.01 -16.15
N TYR A 196 5.50 6.03 -14.83
CA TYR A 196 6.18 5.16 -13.88
C TYR A 196 5.25 4.80 -12.70
N ALA A 197 5.60 3.75 -11.97
CA ALA A 197 4.94 3.37 -10.72
C ALA A 197 5.95 2.80 -9.74
N ILE A 198 5.85 3.17 -8.47
CA ILE A 198 6.65 2.59 -7.39
C ILE A 198 5.79 1.53 -6.72
N VAL A 199 6.25 0.29 -6.79
CA VAL A 199 5.56 -0.87 -6.26
C VAL A 199 6.40 -1.56 -5.20
N SER A 200 5.74 -2.03 -4.15
CA SER A 200 6.38 -2.81 -3.10
C SER A 200 5.34 -3.64 -2.34
N ASN A 201 5.76 -4.41 -1.35
CA ASN A 201 4.83 -5.09 -0.44
C ASN A 201 4.45 -4.21 0.75
N TRP A 202 3.62 -4.74 1.64
CA TRP A 202 3.16 -4.09 2.87
C TRP A 202 4.30 -3.71 3.84
N VAL A 203 5.45 -4.41 3.79
CA VAL A 203 6.66 -4.06 4.58
C VAL A 203 7.63 -3.11 3.86
N ARG A 204 7.25 -2.57 2.69
CA ARG A 204 8.09 -1.68 1.85
C ARG A 204 9.41 -2.29 1.37
N TYR A 205 9.52 -3.62 1.30
CA TYR A 205 10.69 -4.31 0.75
C TYR A 205 10.34 -5.69 0.21
N PRO A 206 10.67 -6.04 -1.05
CA PRO A 206 11.50 -5.29 -2.00
C PRO A 206 10.77 -4.10 -2.64
N VAL A 207 11.51 -3.07 -3.02
CA VAL A 207 10.97 -1.92 -3.79
C VAL A 207 11.35 -2.10 -5.26
N THR A 208 10.37 -1.95 -6.14
CA THR A 208 10.57 -1.98 -7.59
C THR A 208 9.91 -0.76 -8.20
N VAL A 209 10.63 -0.10 -9.10
CA VAL A 209 10.11 1.00 -9.90
C VAL A 209 9.83 0.46 -11.28
N LEU A 210 8.55 0.40 -11.62
CA LEU A 210 8.07 0.06 -12.96
C LEU A 210 8.06 1.31 -13.81
N VAL A 211 8.56 1.21 -15.03
CA VAL A 211 8.66 2.34 -15.97
C VAL A 211 8.12 1.94 -17.33
N ARG A 212 7.46 2.87 -18.05
CA ARG A 212 6.99 2.62 -19.42
C ARG A 212 8.12 2.68 -20.43
N ASP A 213 8.96 3.69 -20.28
CA ASP A 213 10.14 3.92 -21.11
C ASP A 213 11.35 4.16 -20.19
N PRO A 214 12.31 3.22 -20.16
CA PRO A 214 13.53 3.35 -19.36
C PRO A 214 14.34 4.60 -19.70
N ASP A 215 14.39 5.01 -20.97
CA ASP A 215 15.24 6.13 -21.41
C ASP A 215 14.65 7.47 -20.94
N THR A 216 13.35 7.67 -21.15
CA THR A 216 12.62 8.83 -20.62
C THR A 216 12.68 8.88 -19.10
N PHE A 217 12.52 7.74 -18.42
CA PHE A 217 12.59 7.68 -16.96
C PHE A 217 13.98 8.08 -16.44
N LYS A 218 15.04 7.57 -17.07
CA LYS A 218 16.42 7.89 -16.73
C LYS A 218 16.69 9.38 -16.88
N ALA A 219 16.19 10.00 -17.95
CA ALA A 219 16.42 11.42 -18.23
C ALA A 219 15.62 12.36 -17.31
N LYS A 220 14.39 12.00 -16.92
CA LYS A 220 13.46 12.93 -16.25
C LYS A 220 13.23 12.66 -14.76
N TYR A 221 13.18 11.39 -14.34
CA TYR A 221 12.63 11.02 -13.02
C TYR A 221 13.59 10.23 -12.13
N GLN A 222 14.66 9.65 -12.70
CA GLN A 222 15.57 8.79 -11.94
C GLN A 222 16.12 9.47 -10.69
N THR A 223 16.58 10.71 -10.78
CA THR A 223 17.17 11.41 -9.63
C THR A 223 16.17 11.60 -8.49
N GLU A 224 14.93 12.02 -8.80
CA GLU A 224 13.87 12.20 -7.80
C GLU A 224 13.51 10.87 -7.13
N VAL A 225 13.30 9.82 -7.94
CA VAL A 225 12.85 8.52 -7.45
C VAL A 225 13.95 7.80 -6.68
N CYS A 226 15.21 7.89 -7.12
CA CYS A 226 16.35 7.33 -6.38
C CYS A 226 16.48 7.96 -4.99
N VAL A 227 16.34 9.29 -4.87
CA VAL A 227 16.41 9.99 -3.58
C VAL A 227 15.25 9.59 -2.65
N CYS A 228 14.04 9.41 -3.18
CA CYS A 228 12.90 8.88 -2.41
C CYS A 228 13.04 7.40 -2.05
N SER A 229 13.70 6.59 -2.87
CA SER A 229 13.97 5.18 -2.60
C SER A 229 15.13 4.96 -1.62
N SER A 230 15.99 5.96 -1.44
CA SER A 230 17.13 5.95 -0.52
C SER A 230 16.81 6.51 0.87
N VAL A 231 15.54 6.50 1.31
CA VAL A 231 15.25 6.76 2.73
C VAL A 231 16.04 5.73 3.54
N PRO A 232 16.96 6.17 4.41
CA PRO A 232 17.90 5.28 5.05
C PRO A 232 17.12 4.28 5.90
N VAL A 233 17.24 3.00 5.55
CA VAL A 233 17.13 1.95 6.56
C VAL A 233 18.28 2.23 7.52
N THR A 234 17.99 2.97 8.58
CA THR A 234 18.88 3.12 9.72
C THR A 234 19.14 1.70 10.22
N ARG A 235 20.31 1.17 9.88
CA ARG A 235 20.86 -0.01 10.56
C ARG A 235 20.82 0.33 12.06
N ARG A 236 19.95 -0.33 12.79
CA ARG A 236 20.18 -0.58 14.21
C ARG A 236 21.06 -1.82 14.31
#